data_AF-A0A5E4LL24-F1
#
_entry.id   AF-A0A5E4LL24-F1
#
_cell.length_a   1.000
_cell.length_b   1.000
_cell.length_c   1.000
_cell.angle_alpha   90.00
_cell.angle_beta   90.00
_cell.angle_gamma   90.00
#
_symmetry.space_group_name_H-M   'P 1'
#
loop_
_entity.id
_entity.type
_entity.pdbx_description
1 polymer ?
#
loop_
_entity_poly.entity_id
_entity_poly.type
_entity_poly.pdbx_seq_one_letter_code
_entity_poly.pdbx_strand_id
1 'polypeptide(L)'
;MDADILIILCNGALILALVVIVILIILNMKPFKCEKKMEGNNTCLTITAKRNIDRVLVKVWMSGDHMTFERKRIRKGQQVDFVFPTSKKPIRLTVEVEPGNQRTFEV
;
A
#
# COMPACT_ATOMS: atom_id res chain seq x y z
N MET A 1 13.69 -4.85 -46.52
CA MET A 1 13.39 -3.68 -45.67
C MET A 1 12.90 -4.16 -44.30
N ASP A 2 13.55 -5.21 -43.77
CA ASP A 2 12.92 -6.12 -42.78
C ASP A 2 13.77 -6.29 -41.51
N ALA A 3 15.09 -6.18 -41.63
CA ALA A 3 16.00 -6.27 -40.50
C ALA A 3 15.89 -5.05 -39.56
N ASP A 4 15.77 -3.84 -40.13
CA ASP A 4 15.67 -2.60 -39.34
C ASP A 4 14.38 -2.53 -38.52
N ILE A 5 13.26 -2.98 -39.08
CA ILE A 5 11.96 -3.02 -38.39
C ILE A 5 12.00 -4.05 -37.25
N LEU A 6 12.63 -5.21 -37.47
CA LEU A 6 12.78 -6.25 -36.44
C LEU A 6 13.66 -5.79 -35.26
N ILE A 7 14.73 -5.05 -35.54
CA ILE A 7 15.61 -4.47 -34.51
C ILE A 7 14.86 -3.42 -33.67
N ILE A 8 14.06 -2.56 -34.32
CA ILE A 8 13.24 -1.56 -33.62
C ILE A 8 12.19 -2.24 -32.72
N LEU A 9 11.51 -3.29 -33.20
CA LEU A 9 10.54 -4.06 -32.42
C LEU A 9 11.18 -4.77 -31.22
N CYS A 10 12.35 -5.40 -31.41
CA CYS A 10 13.07 -6.07 -30.32
C CYS A 10 13.53 -5.09 -29.25
N ASN A 11 14.10 -3.94 -29.66
CA ASN A 11 14.53 -2.91 -28.72
C ASN A 11 13.34 -2.31 -27.96
N GLY A 12 12.22 -2.05 -28.65
CA GLY A 12 10.98 -1.59 -28.01
C GLY A 12 10.43 -2.56 -26.97
N ALA A 13 10.40 -3.86 -27.30
CA ALA A 13 9.96 -4.91 -26.37
C ALA A 13 10.90 -5.04 -25.16
N LEU A 14 12.21 -4.93 -25.37
CA LEU A 14 13.21 -4.98 -24.30
C LEU A 14 13.07 -3.80 -23.33
N ILE A 15 12.86 -2.59 -23.87
CA ILE A 15 12.62 -1.38 -23.06
C ILE A 15 11.33 -1.54 -22.24
N LEU A 16 10.25 -2.04 -22.85
CA LEU A 16 9.00 -2.28 -22.13
C LEU A 16 9.19 -3.29 -20.99
N ALA A 17 9.92 -4.38 -21.22
CA ALA A 17 10.23 -5.38 -20.22
C ALA A 17 11.04 -4.78 -19.04
N LEU A 18 12.05 -3.95 -19.33
CA LEU A 18 12.82 -3.24 -18.30
C LEU A 18 11.94 -2.30 -17.48
N VAL A 19 11.04 -1.55 -18.11
CA VAL A 19 10.09 -0.67 -17.41
C VAL A 19 9.18 -1.48 -16.48
N VAL A 20 8.66 -2.61 -16.92
CA VAL A 20 7.83 -3.51 -16.08
C VAL A 20 8.62 -4.04 -14.88
N ILE A 21 9.87 -4.47 -15.08
CA ILE A 21 10.74 -4.96 -14.00
C ILE A 21 10.99 -3.84 -12.97
N VAL A 22 11.31 -2.63 -13.42
CA VAL A 22 11.55 -1.48 -12.53
C VAL A 22 10.29 -1.15 -11.72
N ILE A 23 9.11 -1.15 -12.35
CA ILE A 23 7.82 -0.95 -11.66
C ILE A 23 7.59 -2.04 -10.60
N LEU A 24 7.85 -3.30 -10.93
CA LEU A 24 7.70 -4.43 -9.99
C LEU A 24 8.65 -4.31 -8.79
N ILE A 25 9.90 -3.89 -9.01
CA ILE A 25 10.88 -3.64 -7.94
C ILE A 25 10.38 -2.52 -7.03
N ILE A 26 9.94 -1.39 -7.60
CA ILE A 26 9.42 -0.23 -6.84
C ILE A 26 8.19 -0.63 -6.00
N LEU A 27 7.28 -1.43 -6.55
CA LEU A 27 6.11 -1.93 -5.84
C LEU A 27 6.47 -2.95 -4.74
N ASN A 28 7.54 -3.72 -4.92
CA ASN A 28 8.04 -4.66 -3.92
C ASN A 28 8.95 -4.06 -2.85
N MET A 29 9.47 -2.85 -3.04
CA MET A 29 10.20 -2.13 -2.00
C MET A 29 9.32 -1.69 -0.82
N LYS A 30 7.98 -1.69 -0.96
CA LYS A 30 7.10 -1.33 0.15
C LYS A 30 7.18 -2.38 1.26
N PRO A 31 7.40 -1.98 2.53
CA PRO A 31 7.57 -2.92 3.64
C PRO A 31 6.26 -3.64 4.04
N PHE A 32 5.13 -3.19 3.51
CA PHE A 32 3.80 -3.77 3.70
C PHE A 32 2.94 -3.58 2.44
N LYS A 33 1.90 -4.40 2.32
CA LYS A 33 0.77 -4.22 1.41
C LYS A 33 -0.42 -3.72 2.23
N CYS A 34 -1.18 -2.78 1.70
CA CYS A 34 -2.43 -2.31 2.30
C CYS A 34 -3.60 -2.59 1.36
N GLU A 35 -4.69 -3.13 1.89
CA GLU A 35 -5.92 -3.42 1.16
C GLU A 35 -7.10 -2.82 1.93
N LYS A 36 -8.02 -2.17 1.20
CA LYS A 36 -9.22 -1.55 1.75
C LYS A 36 -10.42 -2.32 1.22
N LYS A 37 -11.31 -2.73 2.12
CA LYS A 37 -12.61 -3.31 1.77
C LYS A 37 -13.71 -2.62 2.56
N MET A 38 -14.80 -2.27 1.89
CA MET A 38 -16.00 -1.74 2.53
C MET A 38 -17.01 -2.87 2.65
N GLU A 39 -17.44 -3.18 3.87
CA GLU A 39 -18.45 -4.19 4.15
C GLU A 39 -19.58 -3.56 4.97
N GLY A 40 -20.67 -3.23 4.26
CA GLY A 40 -21.82 -2.54 4.84
C GLY A 40 -21.44 -1.21 5.48
N ASN A 41 -21.66 -1.09 6.79
CA ASN A 41 -21.39 0.12 7.57
C ASN A 41 -19.94 0.21 8.10
N ASN A 42 -19.08 -0.74 7.77
CA ASN A 42 -17.69 -0.76 8.23
C ASN A 42 -16.70 -0.76 7.07
N THR A 43 -15.56 -0.12 7.29
CA THR A 43 -14.39 -0.18 6.42
C THR A 43 -13.32 -0.99 7.13
N CYS A 44 -12.83 -2.02 6.45
CA CYS A 44 -11.71 -2.84 6.88
C CYS A 44 -10.46 -2.43 6.10
N LEU A 45 -9.42 -2.02 6.83
CA LEU A 45 -8.08 -1.84 6.30
C LEU A 45 -7.22 -3.02 6.73
N THR A 46 -6.83 -3.82 5.76
CA THR A 46 -5.90 -4.94 5.93
C THR A 46 -4.49 -4.48 5.63
N ILE A 47 -3.56 -4.75 6.56
CA ILE A 47 -2.13 -4.52 6.38
C ILE A 47 -1.41 -5.86 6.43
N THR A 48 -0.75 -6.23 5.33
CA THR A 48 0.06 -7.45 5.22
C THR A 48 1.53 -7.09 5.21
N ALA A 49 2.27 -7.55 6.21
CA ALA A 49 3.67 -7.21 6.38
C ALA A 49 4.56 -8.01 5.42
N LYS A 50 5.34 -7.34 4.55
CA LYS A 50 6.31 -8.01 3.66
C LYS A 50 7.66 -8.26 4.35
N ARG A 51 7.91 -7.58 5.48
CA ARG A 51 9.04 -7.76 6.40
C ARG A 51 8.56 -7.65 7.85
N ASN A 52 9.45 -7.87 8.81
CA ASN A 52 9.13 -7.59 10.21
C ASN A 52 8.95 -6.09 10.41
N ILE A 53 7.93 -5.70 11.18
CA ILE A 53 7.56 -4.31 11.44
C ILE A 53 7.40 -4.14 12.95
N ASP A 54 8.13 -3.19 13.51
CA ASP A 54 8.10 -2.95 14.97
C ASP A 54 6.80 -2.28 15.42
N ARG A 55 6.26 -1.37 14.63
CA ARG A 55 5.05 -0.61 14.94
C ARG A 55 4.31 -0.21 13.67
N VAL A 56 2.99 -0.37 13.69
CA VAL A 56 2.03 0.18 12.75
C VAL A 56 1.03 1.01 13.54
N LEU A 57 0.89 2.27 13.19
CA LEU A 57 -0.09 3.16 13.78
C LEU A 57 -1.00 3.70 12.69
N VAL A 58 -2.30 3.47 12.81
CA VAL A 58 -3.34 3.88 11.87
C VAL A 58 -4.17 4.97 12.51
N LYS A 59 -4.11 6.20 11.98
CA LYS A 59 -5.01 7.29 12.37
C LYS A 59 -6.09 7.47 11.31
N VAL A 60 -7.34 7.38 11.72
CA VAL A 60 -8.53 7.52 10.90
C VAL A 60 -9.22 8.81 11.32
N TRP A 61 -9.17 9.84 10.47
CA TRP A 61 -9.79 11.12 10.74
C TRP A 61 -11.22 11.16 10.18
N MET A 62 -12.21 11.46 11.03
CA MET A 62 -13.63 11.51 10.67
C MET A 62 -14.25 12.81 11.21
N SER A 63 -14.78 13.68 10.35
CA SER A 63 -15.62 14.86 10.70
C SER A 63 -15.48 15.44 12.13
N GLY A 64 -14.30 15.95 12.48
CA GLY A 64 -14.06 16.61 13.78
C GLY A 64 -13.46 15.74 14.88
N ASP A 65 -13.32 14.43 14.64
CA ASP A 65 -12.69 13.48 15.57
C ASP A 65 -11.71 12.54 14.82
N HIS A 66 -10.90 11.78 15.57
CA HIS A 66 -10.00 10.80 15.02
C HIS A 66 -9.89 9.54 15.88
N MET A 67 -9.92 8.39 15.22
CA MET A 67 -9.63 7.10 15.85
C MET A 67 -8.18 6.73 15.58
N THR A 68 -7.46 6.31 16.62
CA THR A 68 -6.10 5.81 16.48
C THR A 68 -6.05 4.33 16.83
N PHE A 69 -5.51 3.54 15.92
CA PHE A 69 -5.22 2.13 16.13
C PHE A 69 -3.71 1.92 16.14
N GLU A 70 -3.23 1.05 17.02
CA GLU A 70 -1.81 0.74 17.11
C GLU A 70 -1.59 -0.76 17.19
N ARG A 71 -0.65 -1.26 16.40
CA ARG A 71 -0.12 -2.62 16.51
C ARG A 71 1.39 -2.61 16.50
N LYS A 72 1.98 -3.44 17.35
CA LYS A 72 3.43 -3.58 17.49
C LYS A 72 3.85 -5.00 17.12
N ARG A 73 5.12 -5.17 16.75
CA ARG A 73 5.79 -6.46 16.51
C ARG A 73 5.04 -7.34 15.51
N ILE A 74 4.72 -6.78 14.34
CA ILE A 74 4.08 -7.51 13.25
C ILE A 74 5.16 -8.27 12.50
N ARG A 75 5.02 -9.59 12.40
CA ARG A 75 6.01 -10.44 11.75
C ARG A 75 5.83 -10.44 10.24
N LYS A 76 6.91 -10.74 9.49
CA LYS A 76 6.83 -10.97 8.05
C LYS A 76 5.75 -12.01 7.73
N GLY A 77 4.89 -11.69 6.75
CA GLY A 77 3.76 -12.52 6.32
C GLY A 77 2.51 -12.38 7.19
N GLN A 78 2.59 -11.69 8.33
CA GLN A 78 1.44 -11.46 9.19
C GLN A 78 0.51 -10.41 8.57
N GLN A 79 -0.79 -10.71 8.65
CA GLN A 79 -1.86 -9.81 8.28
C GLN A 79 -2.51 -9.22 9.54
N VAL A 80 -2.81 -7.93 9.48
CA VAL A 80 -3.46 -7.18 10.56
C VAL A 80 -4.61 -6.39 9.98
N ASP A 81 -5.81 -6.62 10.51
CA ASP A 81 -7.02 -5.95 10.05
C ASP A 81 -7.42 -4.85 11.05
N PHE A 82 -7.73 -3.68 10.52
CA PHE A 82 -8.22 -2.51 11.24
C PHE A 82 -9.63 -2.21 10.76
N VAL A 83 -10.62 -2.39 11.62
CA VAL A 83 -12.04 -2.17 11.31
C VAL A 83 -12.49 -0.87 11.94
N PHE A 84 -13.06 0.03 11.13
CA PHE A 84 -13.60 1.30 11.59
C PHE A 84 -14.91 1.62 10.86
N PRO A 85 -15.78 2.48 11.43
CA PRO A 85 -17.05 2.84 10.81
C PRO A 85 -16.82 3.50 9.44
N THR A 86 -17.61 3.08 8.45
CA THR A 86 -17.64 3.72 7.14
C THR A 86 -18.24 5.12 7.27
N SER A 87 -17.46 6.15 6.91
CA SER A 87 -17.96 7.53 6.81
C SER A 87 -18.30 7.89 5.38
N LYS A 88 -19.36 8.69 5.19
CA LYS A 88 -19.71 9.30 3.88
C LYS A 88 -18.79 10.48 3.52
N LYS A 89 -17.97 10.96 4.46
CA LYS A 89 -17.01 12.06 4.24
C LYS A 89 -15.61 11.47 4.01
N PRO A 90 -14.73 12.16 3.27
CA PRO A 90 -13.37 11.70 3.03
C PRO A 90 -12.67 11.44 4.35
N ILE A 91 -12.15 10.22 4.49
CA ILE A 91 -11.41 9.77 5.66
C ILE A 91 -9.94 9.96 5.34
N ARG A 92 -9.21 10.70 6.18
CA ARG A 92 -7.75 10.69 6.09
C ARG A 92 -7.23 9.51 6.88
N LEU A 93 -6.45 8.66 6.22
CA LEU A 93 -5.86 7.48 6.82
C LEU A 93 -4.35 7.63 6.85
N THR A 94 -3.79 7.80 8.03
CA THR A 94 -2.35 7.87 8.22
C THR A 94 -1.85 6.55 8.75
N VAL A 95 -0.95 5.89 8.02
CA VAL A 95 -0.23 4.69 8.47
C VAL A 95 1.21 5.06 8.75
N GLU A 96 1.63 4.99 10.00
CA GLU A 96 3.04 5.10 10.39
C GLU A 96 3.59 3.69 10.62
N VAL A 97 4.63 3.32 9.86
CA VAL A 97 5.26 2.00 9.90
C VAL A 97 6.71 2.17 10.30
N GLU A 98 7.07 1.77 11.52
CA GLU A 98 8.33 2.14 12.19
C GLU A 98 8.42 3.67 12.47
N PRO A 99 9.11 4.08 13.55
CA PRO A 99 9.23 5.51 13.88
C PRO A 99 9.87 6.28 12.72
N GLY A 100 9.14 7.25 12.16
CA GLY A 100 9.63 8.14 11.09
C GLY A 100 9.28 7.76 9.65
N ASN A 101 8.61 6.62 9.41
CA ASN A 101 8.12 6.26 8.06
C ASN A 101 6.58 6.32 8.04
N GLN A 102 6.08 7.55 7.96
CA GLN A 102 4.67 7.89 7.91
C GLN A 102 4.18 7.97 6.45
N ARG A 103 3.05 7.35 6.16
CA ARG A 103 2.33 7.48 4.89
C ARG A 103 0.89 7.87 5.13
N THR A 104 0.46 8.94 4.47
CA THR A 104 -0.93 9.38 4.49
C THR A 104 -1.61 8.97 3.21
N PHE A 105 -2.79 8.39 3.34
CA PHE A 105 -3.70 8.04 2.27
C PHE A 105 -4.97 8.86 2.45
N GLU A 106 -5.46 9.52 1.40
CA GLU A 106 -6.82 10.06 1.38
C GLU A 106 -7.76 8.94 0.90
N VAL A 107 -8.83 8.69 1.67
CA VAL A 107 -9.69 7.50 1.55
C VAL A 107 -11.15 7.86 1.45
#